data_AF-A0A7S2KB82-F1
#
_entry.id   AF-A0A7S2KB82-F1
#
_cell.length_a   1.000
_cell.length_b   1.000
_cell.length_c   1.000
_cell.angle_alpha   90.00
_cell.angle_beta   90.00
_cell.angle_gamma   90.00
#
_symmetry.space_group_name_H-M   'P 1'
#
loop_
_entity.id
_entity.type
_entity.pdbx_description
1 polymer ?
#
loop_
_entity_poly.entity_id
_entity_poly.type
_entity_poly.pdbx_seq_one_letter_code
_entity_poly.pdbx_strand_id
1 'polypeptide(L)'
;NDSGVQWVNSVLAHRLSPVKFGGIFHVGVEVFGKEWWYGACPVGTGVSWNAPKEQEQHHFRETIAMPPTRLSQVEVGAVLRLLQLEYSGRGYHLLRRNCCHFASEFCQRLGVGDLPAWVGRLAAVGSSALQGLGSLEEQVGLLQLSRSVLA
;
A
#
# COMPACT_ATOMS: atom_id res chain seq x y z
N ASN A 1 -15.64 -14.06 -5.40
CA ASN A 1 -15.92 -13.91 -3.96
C ASN A 1 -15.23 -12.62 -3.50
N ASP A 2 -15.72 -11.47 -3.98
CA ASP A 2 -15.06 -10.16 -3.83
C ASP A 2 -15.46 -9.43 -2.53
N SER A 3 -16.55 -9.87 -1.91
CA SER A 3 -17.13 -9.26 -0.70
C SER A 3 -16.23 -9.41 0.53
N GLY A 4 -15.60 -10.58 0.72
CA GLY A 4 -14.68 -10.80 1.85
C GLY A 4 -13.41 -9.95 1.75
N VAL A 5 -12.83 -9.86 0.55
CA VAL A 5 -11.65 -9.02 0.28
C VAL A 5 -11.97 -7.53 0.44
N GLN A 6 -13.14 -7.08 -0.01
CA GLN A 6 -13.58 -5.69 0.19
C GLN A 6 -13.83 -5.38 1.66
N TRP A 7 -14.37 -6.33 2.45
CA TRP A 7 -14.57 -6.15 3.87
C TRP A 7 -13.24 -6.08 4.63
N VAL A 8 -12.31 -7.01 4.40
CA VAL A 8 -10.95 -6.98 4.98
C VAL A 8 -10.22 -5.69 4.60
N ASN A 9 -10.33 -5.26 3.34
CA ASN A 9 -9.82 -3.95 2.92
C ASN A 9 -10.50 -2.84 3.71
N SER A 10 -11.83 -2.83 3.91
CA SER A 10 -12.52 -1.77 4.67
C SER A 10 -12.14 -1.71 6.15
N VAL A 11 -11.85 -2.85 6.78
CA VAL A 11 -11.51 -2.97 8.21
C VAL A 11 -10.04 -2.63 8.47
N LEU A 12 -9.13 -3.02 7.59
CA LEU A 12 -7.70 -2.71 7.69
C LEU A 12 -7.37 -1.32 7.08
N ALA A 13 -8.20 -0.83 6.17
CA ALA A 13 -8.18 0.54 5.66
C ALA A 13 -9.09 1.47 6.51
N HIS A 14 -9.51 1.06 7.70
CA HIS A 14 -10.25 1.95 8.59
C HIS A 14 -9.27 2.85 9.35
N ARG A 15 -9.61 4.14 9.49
CA ARG A 15 -8.80 5.17 10.18
C ARG A 15 -8.45 4.82 11.64
N LEU A 16 -9.13 3.84 12.22
CA LEU A 16 -8.96 3.32 13.59
C LEU A 16 -8.36 1.91 13.64
N SER A 17 -7.95 1.33 12.51
CA SER A 17 -7.38 -0.01 12.47
C SER A 17 -5.99 -0.02 13.11
N PRO A 18 -5.68 -0.97 14.01
CA PRO A 18 -4.33 -1.14 14.54
C PRO A 18 -3.31 -1.53 13.45
N VAL A 19 -3.78 -1.92 12.26
CA VAL A 19 -2.97 -2.18 11.07
C VAL A 19 -3.04 -0.95 10.15
N LYS A 20 -2.20 0.05 10.43
CA LYS A 20 -2.23 1.35 9.76
C LYS A 20 -1.77 1.25 8.29
N PHE A 21 -2.67 1.54 7.36
CA PHE A 21 -2.51 1.81 5.91
C PHE A 21 -1.13 1.64 5.22
N GLY A 22 -0.84 0.42 4.79
CA GLY A 22 0.28 0.09 3.88
C GLY A 22 0.56 -1.40 3.78
N GLY A 23 -0.23 -2.21 4.49
CA GLY A 23 0.34 -3.38 5.16
C GLY A 23 0.99 -2.93 6.46
N ILE A 24 1.73 -3.82 7.11
CA ILE A 24 2.49 -3.51 8.33
C ILE A 24 3.58 -2.44 8.08
N PHE A 25 3.82 -2.03 6.82
CA PHE A 25 4.89 -1.15 6.37
C PHE A 25 4.40 -0.17 5.29
N HIS A 26 4.89 1.07 5.33
CA HIS A 26 4.66 2.08 4.29
C HIS A 26 5.94 2.28 3.46
N VAL A 27 5.78 2.51 2.16
CA VAL A 27 6.89 2.81 1.25
C VAL A 27 6.51 4.02 0.39
N GLY A 28 7.34 5.05 0.42
CA GLY A 28 7.26 6.22 -0.45
C GLY A 28 8.53 6.37 -1.27
N VAL A 29 8.43 7.06 -2.41
CA VAL A 29 9.57 7.43 -3.26
C VAL A 29 9.74 8.94 -3.22
N GLU A 30 10.87 9.37 -2.70
CA GLU A 30 11.25 10.78 -2.67
C GLU A 30 11.90 11.20 -3.98
N VAL A 31 11.35 12.24 -4.62
CA VAL A 31 11.94 12.89 -5.79
C VAL A 31 11.54 14.36 -5.84
N PHE A 32 12.51 15.25 -6.12
CA PHE A 32 12.32 16.71 -6.12
C PHE A 32 11.65 17.26 -4.83
N GLY A 33 12.10 16.76 -3.67
CA GLY A 33 11.64 17.23 -2.35
C GLY A 33 10.22 16.82 -1.98
N LYS A 34 9.64 15.85 -2.69
CA LYS A 34 8.31 15.29 -2.39
C LYS A 34 8.41 13.78 -2.30
N GLU A 35 7.84 13.22 -1.25
CA GLU A 35 7.70 11.78 -1.07
C GLU A 35 6.34 11.34 -1.58
N TRP A 36 6.33 10.54 -2.64
CA TRP A 36 5.14 10.04 -3.30
C TRP A 36 4.82 8.62 -2.88
N TRP A 37 3.55 8.32 -2.66
CA TRP A 37 3.09 7.02 -2.22
C TRP A 37 1.69 6.72 -2.74
N TYR A 38 1.27 5.46 -2.59
CA TYR A 38 -0.03 4.98 -3.02
C TYR A 38 -0.82 4.34 -1.86
N GLY A 39 -2.06 4.75 -1.69
CA GLY A 39 -2.98 4.24 -0.66
C GLY A 39 -4.43 4.17 -1.15
N ALA A 40 -5.32 3.64 -0.30
CA ALA A 40 -6.74 3.61 -0.64
C ALA A 40 -7.33 5.02 -0.56
N CYS A 41 -8.11 5.38 -1.57
CA CYS A 41 -8.86 6.63 -1.61
C CYS A 41 -10.27 6.36 -2.17
N PRO A 42 -11.36 6.81 -1.52
CA PRO A 42 -12.72 6.55 -1.98
C PRO A 42 -13.06 7.15 -3.35
N VAL A 43 -12.37 8.22 -3.76
CA VAL A 43 -12.62 8.96 -4.99
C VAL A 43 -11.29 9.38 -5.63
N GLY A 44 -11.13 9.12 -6.93
CA GLY A 44 -9.96 9.56 -7.69
C GLY A 44 -8.76 8.63 -7.58
N THR A 45 -7.56 9.20 -7.71
CA THR A 45 -6.28 8.48 -7.60
C THR A 45 -5.97 8.14 -6.14
N GLY A 46 -5.26 7.03 -5.94
CA GLY A 46 -4.67 6.71 -4.63
C GLY A 46 -3.26 7.25 -4.46
N VAL A 47 -2.69 7.88 -5.50
CA VAL A 47 -1.33 8.43 -5.47
C VAL A 47 -1.37 9.81 -4.81
N SER A 48 -0.61 9.96 -3.73
CA SER A 48 -0.51 11.20 -2.96
C SER A 48 0.96 11.50 -2.62
N TRP A 49 1.19 12.64 -1.98
CA TRP A 49 2.52 13.04 -1.52
C TRP A 49 2.49 13.75 -0.17
N ASN A 50 3.61 13.69 0.54
CA ASN A 50 3.92 14.52 1.71
C ASN A 50 5.35 15.05 1.61
N ALA A 51 5.71 15.93 2.53
CA ALA A 51 7.12 16.24 2.76
C ALA A 51 7.85 14.96 3.19
N PRO A 52 9.11 14.75 2.78
CA PRO A 52 9.82 13.51 3.07
C PRO A 52 9.82 13.17 4.56
N LYS A 53 9.57 11.89 4.89
CA LYS A 53 9.56 11.37 6.27
C LYS A 53 8.42 11.87 7.16
N GLU A 54 7.48 12.64 6.62
CA GLU A 54 6.35 13.23 7.37
C GLU A 54 5.02 12.48 7.15
N GLN A 55 5.06 11.18 6.88
CA GLN A 55 3.83 10.39 6.77
C GLN A 55 3.22 10.17 8.17
N GLU A 56 2.19 10.94 8.53
CA GLU A 56 1.58 10.98 9.87
C GLU A 56 1.01 9.64 10.39
N GLN A 57 0.66 8.72 9.48
CA GLN A 57 0.07 7.42 9.80
C GLN A 57 1.12 6.34 10.09
N HIS A 58 2.41 6.59 9.84
CA HIS A 58 3.50 5.62 9.99
C HIS A 58 4.70 6.22 10.68
N HIS A 59 5.41 5.40 11.46
CA HIS A 59 6.70 5.81 12.00
C HIS A 59 7.77 5.64 10.92
N PHE A 60 8.43 6.74 10.57
CA PHE A 60 9.59 6.72 9.69
C PHE A 60 10.67 5.79 10.28
N ARG A 61 11.19 4.89 9.44
CA ARG A 61 12.23 3.94 9.82
C ARG A 61 13.59 4.31 9.25
N GLU A 62 13.66 4.48 7.94
CA GLU A 62 14.91 4.68 7.22
C GLU A 62 14.67 5.25 5.82
N THR A 63 15.71 5.88 5.26
CA THR A 63 15.76 6.30 3.85
C THR A 63 16.82 5.45 3.15
N ILE A 64 16.47 4.92 1.98
CA ILE A 64 17.40 4.18 1.12
C ILE A 64 17.78 5.09 -0.04
N ALA A 65 19.06 5.36 -0.20
CA ALA A 65 19.54 6.13 -1.34
C ALA A 65 19.45 5.30 -2.62
N MET A 66 18.69 5.79 -3.59
CA MET A 66 18.64 5.26 -4.96
C MET A 66 19.53 6.11 -5.87
N PRO A 67 19.99 5.59 -7.01
CA PRO A 67 20.64 6.39 -8.05
C PRO A 67 19.79 7.60 -8.45
N PRO A 68 20.40 8.73 -8.87
CA PRO A 68 19.64 9.89 -9.31
C PRO A 68 18.91 9.59 -10.62
N THR A 69 17.69 10.11 -10.74
CA THR A 69 16.98 10.10 -12.04
C THR A 69 17.64 11.09 -13.00
N ARG A 70 17.62 10.76 -14.30
CA ARG A 70 18.03 11.69 -15.38
C ARG A 70 16.87 12.55 -15.88
N LEU A 71 15.66 12.30 -15.37
CA LEU A 71 14.46 13.03 -15.76
C LEU A 71 14.44 14.40 -15.08
N SER A 72 14.01 15.41 -15.83
CA SER A 72 13.65 16.72 -15.31
C SER A 72 12.38 16.65 -14.45
N GLN A 73 12.15 17.70 -13.66
CA GLN A 73 10.93 17.82 -12.85
C GLN A 73 9.64 17.76 -13.69
N VAL A 74 9.68 18.27 -14.93
CA VAL A 74 8.55 18.22 -15.87
C VAL A 74 8.27 16.79 -16.32
N GLU A 75 9.31 16.03 -16.66
CA GLU A 75 9.21 14.62 -17.06
C GLU A 75 8.74 13.74 -15.91
N VAL A 76 9.26 13.94 -14.69
CA VAL A 76 8.76 13.25 -13.50
C VAL A 76 7.29 13.57 -13.25
N GLY A 77 6.88 14.83 -13.45
CA GLY A 77 5.47 15.21 -13.40
C GLY A 77 4.61 14.49 -14.44
N ALA A 78 5.14 14.20 -15.63
CA ALA A 78 4.44 13.42 -16.65
C ALA A 78 4.30 11.94 -16.24
N VAL A 79 5.36 11.34 -15.70
CA VAL A 79 5.33 9.98 -15.15
C VAL A 79 4.28 9.86 -14.04
N LEU A 80 4.26 10.81 -13.11
CA LEU A 80 3.29 10.84 -12.01
C LEU A 80 1.85 10.96 -12.49
N ARG A 81 1.57 11.78 -13.53
CA ARG A 81 0.22 11.86 -14.12
C ARG A 81 -0.24 10.53 -14.69
N LEU A 82 0.64 9.79 -15.36
CA LEU A 82 0.33 8.45 -15.86
C LEU A 82 0.03 7.49 -14.71
N LEU A 83 0.91 7.45 -13.71
CA LEU A 83 0.70 6.62 -12.52
C LEU A 83 -0.60 6.99 -11.79
N GLN A 84 -0.97 8.26 -11.70
CA GLN A 84 -2.21 8.69 -11.08
C GLN A 84 -3.47 8.14 -11.79
N LEU A 85 -3.41 8.00 -13.12
CA LEU A 85 -4.49 7.38 -13.92
C LEU A 85 -4.56 5.86 -13.69
N GLU A 86 -3.40 5.20 -13.59
CA GLU A 86 -3.30 3.75 -13.43
C GLU A 86 -3.59 3.30 -11.99
N TYR A 87 -3.20 4.09 -11.00
CA TYR A 87 -3.34 3.80 -9.57
C TYR A 87 -4.54 4.54 -8.99
N SER A 88 -5.74 4.06 -9.34
CA SER A 88 -6.98 4.53 -8.73
C SER A 88 -7.03 4.20 -7.23
N GLY A 89 -7.64 5.06 -6.42
CA GLY A 89 -7.73 4.86 -4.98
C GLY A 89 -8.56 3.63 -4.61
N ARG A 90 -9.62 3.35 -5.37
CA ARG A 90 -10.46 2.15 -5.22
C ARG A 90 -9.77 0.87 -5.66
N GLY A 91 -8.73 0.98 -6.50
CA GLY A 91 -7.91 -0.16 -6.91
C GLY A 91 -6.93 -0.64 -5.85
N TYR A 92 -6.83 0.05 -4.71
CA TYR A 92 -5.89 -0.31 -3.66
C TYR A 92 -6.23 -1.68 -3.08
N HIS A 93 -5.22 -2.53 -2.99
CA HIS A 93 -5.33 -3.87 -2.42
C HIS A 93 -4.06 -4.19 -1.64
N LEU A 94 -4.22 -4.49 -0.35
CA LEU A 94 -3.13 -4.71 0.60
C LEU A 94 -2.04 -5.65 0.08
N LEU A 95 -2.42 -6.72 -0.63
CA LEU A 95 -1.47 -7.75 -1.09
C LEU A 95 -1.06 -7.65 -2.56
N ARG A 96 -1.90 -7.08 -3.43
CA ARG A 96 -1.78 -7.20 -4.89
C ARG A 96 -1.53 -5.87 -5.59
N ARG A 97 -1.81 -4.75 -4.90
CA ARG A 97 -1.69 -3.40 -5.45
C ARG A 97 -1.63 -2.41 -4.29
N ASN A 98 -0.43 -2.25 -3.72
CA ASN A 98 -0.17 -1.42 -2.53
C ASN A 98 0.98 -0.44 -2.80
N CYS A 99 1.40 0.31 -1.77
CA CYS A 99 2.49 1.28 -1.87
C CYS A 99 3.82 0.69 -2.38
N CYS A 100 4.15 -0.57 -2.07
CA CYS A 100 5.38 -1.20 -2.57
C CYS A 100 5.34 -1.43 -4.08
N HIS A 101 4.19 -1.82 -4.62
CA HIS A 101 4.01 -2.03 -6.06
C HIS A 101 4.15 -0.70 -6.81
N PHE A 102 3.47 0.33 -6.31
CA PHE A 102 3.60 1.69 -6.82
C PHE A 102 5.05 2.18 -6.77
N ALA A 103 5.72 2.03 -5.63
CA ALA A 103 7.09 2.50 -5.44
C ALA A 103 8.07 1.77 -6.40
N SER A 104 7.89 0.46 -6.58
CA SER A 104 8.69 -0.33 -7.53
C SER A 104 8.52 0.19 -8.95
N GLU A 105 7.27 0.36 -9.39
CA GLU A 105 6.97 0.83 -10.74
C GLU A 105 7.43 2.28 -10.94
N PHE A 106 7.26 3.14 -9.94
CA PHE A 106 7.72 4.52 -10.02
C PHE A 106 9.24 4.60 -10.13
N CYS A 107 10.00 3.83 -9.34
CA CYS A 107 11.45 3.74 -9.47
C CYS A 107 11.90 3.27 -10.87
N GLN A 108 11.22 2.27 -11.44
CA GLN A 108 11.49 1.82 -12.81
C GLN A 108 11.24 2.92 -13.83
N ARG A 109 10.11 3.64 -13.74
CA ARG A 109 9.79 4.76 -14.65
C ARG A 109 10.70 5.97 -14.47
N LEU A 110 11.26 6.17 -13.27
CA LEU A 110 12.29 7.18 -13.01
C LEU A 110 13.67 6.79 -13.56
N GLY A 111 13.85 5.53 -13.97
CA GLY A 111 15.13 5.01 -14.45
C GLY A 111 16.18 4.85 -13.35
N VAL A 112 15.77 4.72 -12.08
CA VAL A 112 16.67 4.58 -10.94
C VAL A 112 16.90 3.12 -10.52
N GLY A 113 16.28 2.18 -11.23
CA GLY A 113 16.40 0.74 -11.00
C GLY A 113 15.31 0.18 -10.09
N ASP A 114 15.48 -1.08 -9.69
CA ASP A 114 14.53 -1.78 -8.83
C ASP A 114 14.74 -1.42 -7.35
N LEU A 115 13.63 -1.44 -6.60
CA LEU A 115 13.71 -1.35 -5.15
C LEU A 115 14.54 -2.52 -4.58
N PRO A 116 15.25 -2.31 -3.45
CA PRO A 116 15.93 -3.40 -2.78
C PRO A 116 14.99 -4.56 -2.49
N ALA A 117 15.44 -5.78 -2.79
CA ALA A 117 14.60 -6.97 -2.72
C ALA A 117 13.92 -7.20 -1.35
N TRP A 118 14.49 -6.67 -0.26
CA TRP A 118 13.88 -6.75 1.06
C TRP A 118 12.59 -5.92 1.18
N VAL A 119 12.48 -4.80 0.47
CA VAL A 119 11.26 -3.97 0.42
C VAL A 119 10.12 -4.75 -0.26
N GLY A 120 10.43 -5.47 -1.33
CA GLY A 120 9.49 -6.40 -1.98
C GLY A 120 9.12 -7.61 -1.12
N ARG A 121 10.10 -8.16 -0.36
CA ARG A 121 9.84 -9.26 0.59
C ARG A 121 8.92 -8.85 1.73
N LEU A 122 8.94 -7.61 2.20
CA LEU A 122 8.00 -7.15 3.24
C LEU A 122 6.55 -7.11 2.75
N ALA A 123 6.32 -6.76 1.48
CA ALA A 123 5.01 -6.88 0.86
C ALA A 123 4.55 -8.36 0.80
N ALA A 124 5.45 -9.27 0.45
CA ALA A 124 5.18 -10.70 0.37
C ALA A 124 4.98 -11.36 1.76
N VAL A 125 5.75 -10.95 2.77
CA VAL A 125 5.64 -11.44 4.16
C VAL A 125 4.37 -10.90 4.82
N GLY A 126 4.06 -9.61 4.65
CA GLY A 126 2.78 -9.05 5.08
C GLY A 126 1.60 -9.76 4.41
N SER A 127 1.74 -10.11 3.13
CA SER A 127 0.77 -10.92 2.39
C SER A 127 0.60 -12.33 2.94
N SER A 128 1.68 -13.02 3.27
CA SER A 128 1.63 -14.38 3.83
C SER A 128 1.04 -14.38 5.24
N ALA A 129 1.39 -13.39 6.08
CA ALA A 129 0.84 -13.24 7.42
C ALA A 129 -0.67 -12.91 7.39
N LEU A 130 -1.11 -12.01 6.50
CA LEU A 130 -2.51 -11.68 6.29
C LEU A 130 -3.31 -12.85 5.70
N GLN A 131 -2.73 -13.63 4.77
CA GLN A 131 -3.35 -14.86 4.25
C GLN A 131 -3.53 -15.91 5.35
N GLY A 132 -2.52 -16.08 6.21
CA GLY A 132 -2.62 -16.95 7.39
C GLY A 132 -3.75 -16.54 8.32
N LEU A 133 -3.91 -15.25 8.60
CA LEU A 133 -5.01 -14.71 9.39
C LEU A 133 -6.38 -14.88 8.71
N GLY A 134 -6.47 -14.65 7.40
CA GLY A 134 -7.70 -14.87 6.63
C GLY A 134 -8.12 -16.35 6.60
N SER A 135 -7.15 -17.27 6.52
CA SER A 135 -7.41 -18.72 6.60
C SER A 135 -7.85 -19.17 7.99
N LEU A 136 -7.38 -18.48 9.04
CA LEU A 136 -7.83 -18.71 10.42
C LEU A 136 -9.26 -18.19 10.63
N GLU A 137 -9.63 -17.03 10.07
CA GLU A 137 -11.01 -16.55 10.12
C GLU A 137 -11.99 -17.47 9.38
N GLU A 138 -11.59 -18.06 8.26
CA GLU A 138 -12.40 -19.04 7.51
C GLU A 138 -12.59 -20.35 8.32
N GLN A 139 -11.62 -20.73 9.16
CA GLN A 139 -11.74 -21.85 10.10
C GLN A 139 -12.46 -21.51 11.41
N VAL A 140 -12.39 -20.27 11.90
CA VAL A 140 -13.13 -19.79 13.08
C VAL A 140 -14.61 -19.53 12.73
N GLY A 141 -14.90 -19.13 11.49
CA GLY A 141 -16.27 -19.03 10.95
C GLY A 141 -17.01 -20.37 10.85
N LEU A 142 -16.30 -21.50 10.89
CA LEU A 142 -16.87 -22.84 11.01
C LEU A 142 -17.15 -23.26 12.47
N LEU A 143 -16.68 -22.50 13.46
CA LEU A 143 -16.77 -22.84 14.88
C LEU A 143 -17.73 -21.94 15.70
N GLN A 144 -18.41 -20.97 15.10
CA GLN A 144 -19.48 -20.20 15.77
C GLN A 144 -20.81 -20.22 15.01
N LEU A 145 -21.41 -21.41 14.95
CA LEU A 145 -22.86 -21.58 14.76
C LEU A 145 -23.45 -22.46 15.88
N SER A 146 -23.14 -22.16 17.14
CA SER A 146 -23.91 -22.71 18.27
C SER A 146 -24.90 -21.66 18.77
N ARG A 147 -26.17 -21.99 18.54
CA ARG A 147 -27.42 -21.32 18.90
C ARG A 147 -27.47 -20.84 20.36
N SER A 148 -28.12 -19.70 20.57
CA SER A 148 -29.22 -19.60 21.54
C SER A 148 -30.09 -18.38 21.27
N VAL A 149 -31.39 -18.64 21.32
CA VAL A 149 -32.54 -17.76 21.06
C VAL A 149 -33.17 -17.39 22.42
N LEU A 150 -33.83 -16.21 22.47
CA LEU A 150 -34.74 -15.65 23.52
C LEU A 150 -34.06 -15.13 24.81
N ALA A 151 -34.46 -13.99 25.40
CA ALA A 151 -35.65 -13.13 25.25
C ALA A 151 -35.28 -11.64 25.25
#